data_AF-A0A179VBB9-F1
#
_entry.id   AF-A0A179VBB9-F1
#
_cell.length_a   1.000
_cell.length_b   1.000
_cell.length_c   1.000
_cell.angle_alpha   90.00
_cell.angle_beta   90.00
_cell.angle_gamma   90.00
#
_symmetry.space_group_name_H-M   'P 1'
#
loop_
_entity.id
_entity.type
_entity.pdbx_description
1 polymer ?
#
loop_
_entity_poly.entity_id
_entity_poly.type
_entity_poly.pdbx_seq_one_letter_code
_entity_poly.pdbx_strand_id
1 'polypeptide(L)'
;MSDPASRPSAELAEVEIDRGLLPTRVQFRGGLQSDQYEKAFVAAYARALMDNSMARCETGDFDGPSIFPSRRARISGYLKARTWDEYCDMVGESLANDFRAESRFRDAVGEPGIAVTADYRRINGVNVSSPWAASVGAGVVASEIVSCANNIRAQRDREKSVVGTESLGDDELEVMLQQHAGRLLERTR
;
A
#
# COMPACT_ATOMS: atom_id res chain seq x y z
N MET A 1 -18.89 -34.26 12.19
CA MET A 1 -17.54 -33.66 12.19
C MET A 1 -17.36 -32.98 10.85
N SER A 2 -17.37 -31.66 10.81
CA SER A 2 -17.17 -30.91 9.57
C SER A 2 -15.69 -30.83 9.25
N ASP A 3 -15.32 -31.15 8.00
CA ASP A 3 -13.96 -31.07 7.49
C ASP A 3 -13.44 -29.62 7.56
N PRO A 4 -12.34 -29.33 8.28
CA PRO A 4 -11.77 -27.98 8.33
C PRO A 4 -11.31 -27.47 6.96
N ALA A 5 -11.11 -28.34 5.96
CA ALA A 5 -10.75 -27.95 4.59
C ALA A 5 -11.93 -27.39 3.78
N SER A 6 -13.17 -27.49 4.28
CA SER A 6 -14.38 -27.07 3.57
C SER A 6 -14.92 -25.69 4.00
N ARG A 7 -14.25 -25.01 4.95
CA ARG A 7 -14.64 -23.65 5.33
C ARG A 7 -14.23 -22.65 4.27
N PRO A 8 -15.11 -21.71 3.88
CA PRO A 8 -14.74 -20.67 2.92
C PRO A 8 -13.54 -19.89 3.47
N SER A 9 -12.51 -19.65 2.66
CA SER A 9 -11.24 -19.03 3.11
C SER A 9 -11.40 -17.70 3.85
N ALA A 10 -12.50 -16.97 3.62
CA ALA A 10 -12.84 -15.74 4.32
C ALA A 10 -13.30 -15.95 5.79
N GLU A 11 -13.72 -17.16 6.18
CA GLU A 11 -14.00 -17.49 7.59
C GLU A 11 -12.73 -17.80 8.40
N LEU A 12 -11.59 -17.96 7.73
CA LEU A 12 -10.32 -18.33 8.35
C LEU A 12 -9.52 -17.10 8.81
N ALA A 13 -9.91 -15.90 8.41
CA ALA A 13 -9.31 -14.65 8.84
C ALA A 13 -10.34 -13.54 8.95
N GLU A 14 -10.04 -12.53 9.75
CA GLU A 14 -10.78 -11.28 9.85
C GLU A 14 -9.83 -10.13 9.57
N VAL A 15 -10.29 -9.16 8.76
CA VAL A 15 -9.48 -8.00 8.37
C VAL A 15 -10.34 -6.75 8.53
N GLU A 16 -9.82 -5.78 9.29
CA GLU A 16 -10.36 -4.41 9.31
C GLU A 16 -9.46 -3.52 8.46
N ILE A 17 -10.08 -2.59 7.73
CA ILE A 17 -9.39 -1.66 6.85
C ILE A 17 -9.72 -0.22 7.22
N ASP A 18 -8.80 0.68 6.96
CA ASP A 18 -9.02 2.11 7.10
C ASP A 18 -9.66 2.73 5.85
N ARG A 19 -9.78 4.06 5.86
CA ARG A 19 -10.27 4.86 4.73
C ARG A 19 -9.35 4.82 3.49
N GLY A 20 -8.08 4.46 3.67
CA GLY A 20 -7.14 4.23 2.57
C GLY A 20 -7.23 2.80 2.03
N LEU A 21 -8.19 2.00 2.49
CA LEU A 21 -8.35 0.60 2.13
C LEU A 21 -7.12 -0.24 2.51
N LEU A 22 -6.35 0.17 3.51
CA LEU A 22 -5.21 -0.56 4.04
C LEU A 22 -5.59 -1.25 5.35
N PRO A 23 -5.11 -2.49 5.61
CA PRO A 23 -5.34 -3.17 6.87
C PRO A 23 -4.92 -2.34 8.09
N THR A 24 -5.78 -2.34 9.11
CA THR A 24 -5.51 -1.80 10.45
C THR A 24 -5.47 -2.91 11.49
N ARG A 25 -6.17 -4.02 11.22
CA ARG A 25 -6.18 -5.22 12.04
C ARG A 25 -6.33 -6.44 11.14
N VAL A 26 -5.56 -7.47 11.45
CA VAL A 26 -5.66 -8.80 10.85
C VAL A 26 -5.74 -9.81 11.99
N GLN A 27 -6.64 -10.76 11.90
CA GLN A 27 -6.70 -11.88 12.84
C GLN A 27 -6.95 -13.18 12.09
N PHE A 28 -6.02 -14.12 12.22
CA PHE A 28 -6.19 -15.47 11.69
C PHE A 28 -6.87 -16.36 12.73
N ARG A 29 -7.78 -17.24 12.28
CA ARG A 29 -8.39 -18.26 13.14
C ARG A 29 -7.41 -19.41 13.36
N GLY A 30 -7.57 -20.12 14.49
CA GLY A 30 -6.70 -21.25 14.82
C GLY A 30 -6.79 -22.40 13.81
N GLY A 31 -5.69 -23.14 13.64
CA GLY A 31 -5.62 -24.34 12.80
C GLY A 31 -5.15 -24.13 11.36
N LEU A 32 -4.85 -22.90 10.95
CA LEU A 32 -4.23 -22.60 9.66
C LEU A 32 -2.83 -23.22 9.54
N GLN A 33 -2.58 -23.87 8.41
CA GLN A 33 -1.24 -24.27 7.99
C GLN A 33 -0.48 -23.05 7.44
N SER A 34 0.85 -23.12 7.43
CA SER A 34 1.70 -21.98 7.08
C SER A 34 1.53 -21.50 5.64
N ASP A 35 1.14 -22.38 4.72
CA ASP A 35 0.85 -22.08 3.31
C ASP A 35 -0.57 -21.51 3.09
N GLN A 36 -1.40 -21.46 4.13
CA GLN A 36 -2.79 -21.00 4.05
C GLN A 36 -2.97 -19.53 4.44
N TYR A 37 -1.99 -18.91 5.12
CA TYR A 37 -2.10 -17.53 5.62
C TYR A 37 -2.36 -16.52 4.51
N GLU A 38 -1.64 -16.63 3.39
CA GLU A 38 -1.79 -15.72 2.25
C GLU A 38 -3.22 -15.78 1.69
N LYS A 39 -3.71 -16.99 1.39
CA LYS A 39 -5.06 -17.21 0.85
C LYS A 39 -6.16 -16.77 1.81
N ALA A 40 -6.00 -17.05 3.10
CA ALA A 40 -6.95 -16.63 4.13
C ALA A 40 -7.00 -15.10 4.24
N PHE A 41 -5.84 -14.44 4.24
CA PHE A 41 -5.76 -12.98 4.27
C PHE A 41 -6.39 -12.35 3.03
N VAL A 42 -6.06 -12.81 1.82
CA VAL A 42 -6.61 -12.26 0.58
C VAL A 42 -8.13 -12.37 0.56
N ALA A 43 -8.69 -13.52 0.98
CA ALA A 43 -10.14 -13.71 1.03
C ALA A 43 -10.82 -12.78 2.06
N ALA A 44 -10.25 -12.65 3.25
CA ALA A 44 -10.80 -11.77 4.29
C ALA A 44 -10.66 -10.28 3.92
N TYR A 45 -9.55 -9.88 3.31
CA TYR A 45 -9.33 -8.52 2.81
C TYR A 45 -10.31 -8.17 1.67
N ALA A 46 -10.54 -9.09 0.73
CA ALA A 46 -11.55 -8.91 -0.31
C ALA A 46 -12.95 -8.73 0.27
N ARG A 47 -13.28 -9.48 1.33
CA ARG A 47 -14.55 -9.31 2.05
C ARG A 47 -14.64 -7.93 2.71
N ALA A 48 -13.60 -7.50 3.40
CA ALA A 48 -13.54 -6.17 4.03
C ALA A 48 -13.71 -5.03 3.00
N LEU A 49 -13.12 -5.16 1.81
CA LEU A 49 -13.33 -4.21 0.70
C LEU A 49 -14.79 -4.18 0.22
N MET A 50 -15.44 -5.35 0.12
CA MET A 50 -16.85 -5.43 -0.27
C MET A 50 -17.76 -4.81 0.79
N ASP A 51 -17.55 -5.14 2.07
CA ASP A 51 -18.34 -4.60 3.18
C ASP A 51 -18.18 -3.08 3.28
N ASN A 52 -16.96 -2.56 3.09
CA ASN A 52 -16.72 -1.11 2.99
C ASN A 52 -17.44 -0.48 1.80
N SER A 53 -17.41 -1.12 0.63
CA SER A 53 -18.07 -0.60 -0.58
C SER A 53 -19.59 -0.57 -0.43
N MET A 54 -20.19 -1.61 0.15
CA MET A 54 -21.63 -1.65 0.42
C MET A 54 -22.05 -0.56 1.42
N ALA A 55 -21.32 -0.41 2.52
CA ALA A 55 -21.58 0.64 3.50
C ALA A 55 -21.55 2.04 2.86
N ARG A 56 -20.60 2.30 1.95
CA ARG A 56 -20.51 3.57 1.22
C ARG A 56 -21.69 3.80 0.27
N CYS A 57 -22.18 2.75 -0.39
CA CYS A 57 -23.38 2.83 -1.22
C CYS A 57 -24.62 3.18 -0.38
N GLU A 58 -24.75 2.59 0.81
CA GLU A 58 -25.87 2.85 1.72
C GLU A 58 -25.86 4.29 2.26
N THR A 59 -24.67 4.84 2.53
CA THR A 59 -24.52 6.22 3.04
C THR A 59 -24.49 7.28 1.94
N GLY A 60 -24.45 6.89 0.66
CA GLY A 60 -24.30 7.82 -0.47
C GLY A 60 -22.94 8.52 -0.53
N ASP A 61 -21.93 8.01 0.20
CA ASP A 61 -20.58 8.60 0.28
C ASP A 61 -19.68 8.06 -0.85
N PHE A 62 -19.93 8.57 -2.06
CA PHE A 62 -19.15 8.24 -3.26
C PHE A 62 -17.84 9.07 -3.34
N ASP A 63 -17.78 10.20 -2.63
CA ASP A 63 -16.63 11.13 -2.59
C ASP A 63 -15.53 10.72 -1.60
N GLY A 64 -15.58 9.48 -1.10
CA GLY A 64 -14.57 8.92 -0.19
C GLY A 64 -13.15 9.29 -0.59
N PRO A 65 -12.26 9.45 0.40
CA PRO A 65 -11.08 10.30 0.30
C PRO A 65 -10.30 10.05 -0.98
N SER A 66 -10.05 11.10 -1.77
CA SER A 66 -9.22 11.02 -2.98
C SER A 66 -7.91 10.32 -2.64
N ILE A 67 -7.81 9.06 -3.03
CA ILE A 67 -6.68 8.21 -2.68
C ILE A 67 -5.51 8.52 -3.61
N PHE A 68 -5.79 9.09 -4.78
CA PHE A 68 -4.80 9.67 -5.67
C PHE A 68 -4.30 11.03 -5.14
N PRO A 69 -2.99 11.27 -5.18
CA PRO A 69 -2.47 12.61 -4.98
C PRO A 69 -3.04 13.51 -6.08
N SER A 70 -3.47 14.71 -5.68
CA SER A 70 -3.92 15.71 -6.64
C SER A 70 -2.81 15.98 -7.66
N ARG A 71 -3.19 16.47 -8.85
CA ARG A 71 -2.22 16.93 -9.86
C ARG A 71 -1.18 17.88 -9.24
N ARG A 72 -1.64 18.77 -8.37
CA ARG A 72 -0.82 19.67 -7.56
C ARG A 72 0.16 18.95 -6.63
N ALA A 73 -0.29 17.94 -5.89
CA ALA A 73 0.58 17.16 -5.01
C ALA A 73 1.69 16.45 -5.81
N ARG A 74 1.37 15.90 -7.00
CA ARG A 74 2.36 15.30 -7.90
C ARG A 74 3.39 16.32 -8.40
N ILE A 75 2.94 17.45 -8.93
CA ILE A 75 3.83 18.52 -9.43
C ILE A 75 4.76 19.00 -8.30
N SER A 76 4.20 19.24 -7.12
CA SER A 76 4.99 19.72 -5.98
C SER A 76 5.95 18.65 -5.45
N GLY A 77 5.64 17.37 -5.63
CA GLY A 77 6.56 16.26 -5.41
C GLY A 77 7.77 16.34 -6.34
N TYR A 78 7.56 16.41 -7.66
CA TYR A 78 8.65 16.47 -8.65
C TYR A 78 9.56 17.70 -8.47
N LEU A 79 9.03 18.83 -7.99
CA LEU A 79 9.82 20.03 -7.68
C LEU A 79 10.86 19.82 -6.56
N LYS A 80 10.77 18.73 -5.78
CA LYS A 80 11.75 18.40 -4.72
C LYS A 80 13.01 17.69 -5.26
N ALA A 81 12.96 17.12 -6.46
CA ALA A 81 14.09 16.40 -7.03
C ALA A 81 15.31 17.31 -7.14
N ARG A 82 16.48 16.81 -6.71
CA ARG A 82 17.74 17.55 -6.69
C ARG A 82 18.64 17.21 -7.87
N THR A 83 18.45 16.04 -8.46
CA THR A 83 19.17 15.57 -9.66
C THR A 83 18.20 15.12 -10.74
N TRP A 84 18.71 15.04 -11.98
CA TRP A 84 17.93 14.53 -13.11
C TRP A 84 17.52 13.06 -12.94
N ASP A 85 18.40 12.24 -12.37
CA ASP A 85 18.11 10.83 -12.10
C ASP A 85 17.01 10.68 -11.03
N GLU A 86 17.09 11.44 -9.92
CA GLU A 86 16.03 11.47 -8.89
C GLU A 86 14.70 11.94 -9.48
N TYR A 87 14.72 12.93 -10.38
CA TYR A 87 13.53 13.38 -11.09
C TYR A 87 12.94 12.28 -11.98
N CYS A 88 13.78 11.58 -12.74
CA CYS A 88 13.36 10.47 -13.61
C CYS A 88 12.78 9.30 -12.79
N ASP A 89 13.41 8.96 -11.67
CA ASP A 89 12.93 7.93 -10.75
C ASP A 89 11.57 8.31 -10.17
N MET A 90 11.39 9.56 -9.70
CA MET A 90 10.09 10.03 -9.18
C MET A 90 9.00 10.05 -10.25
N VAL A 91 9.33 10.41 -11.50
CA VAL A 91 8.38 10.32 -12.63
C VAL A 91 8.05 8.86 -12.94
N GLY A 92 9.05 7.98 -12.96
CA GLY A 92 8.90 6.54 -13.17
C GLY A 92 8.05 5.87 -12.08
N GLU A 93 8.29 6.18 -10.82
CA GLU A 93 7.53 5.71 -9.66
C GLU A 93 6.08 6.20 -9.69
N SER A 94 5.84 7.44 -10.11
CA SER A 94 4.48 7.97 -10.28
C SER A 94 3.69 7.28 -11.41
N LEU A 95 4.39 6.67 -12.37
CA LEU A 95 3.79 5.84 -13.42
C LEU A 95 3.63 4.39 -12.94
N ALA A 96 4.56 3.90 -12.11
CA ALA A 96 4.52 2.57 -11.52
C ALA A 96 3.41 2.42 -10.46
N ASN A 97 3.00 3.50 -9.77
CA ASN A 97 1.90 3.58 -8.79
C ASN A 97 1.87 2.52 -7.67
N ASP A 98 2.83 1.61 -7.61
CA ASP A 98 2.88 0.48 -6.70
C ASP A 98 3.83 0.77 -5.53
N PHE A 99 3.27 0.95 -4.34
CA PHE A 99 3.96 0.91 -3.06
C PHE A 99 4.38 -0.51 -2.72
N ARG A 100 5.56 -0.66 -2.15
CA ARG A 100 6.06 -1.94 -1.64
C ARG A 100 6.47 -1.82 -0.17
N ALA A 101 6.11 -2.81 0.62
CA ALA A 101 6.60 -2.96 1.98
C ALA A 101 6.95 -4.43 2.27
N GLU A 102 8.05 -4.62 2.98
CA GLU A 102 8.54 -5.93 3.37
C GLU A 102 8.64 -6.02 4.89
N SER A 103 8.33 -7.18 5.45
CA SER A 103 8.57 -7.45 6.87
C SER A 103 10.05 -7.33 7.17
N ARG A 104 10.42 -6.98 8.41
CA ARG A 104 11.83 -7.01 8.85
C ARG A 104 12.39 -8.43 8.98
N PHE A 105 11.51 -9.43 9.06
CA PHE A 105 11.90 -10.82 9.17
C PHE A 105 12.28 -11.41 7.82
N ARG A 106 13.16 -12.40 7.84
CA ARG A 106 13.62 -13.14 6.67
C ARG A 106 13.45 -14.63 6.92
N ASP A 107 13.21 -15.38 5.86
CA ASP A 107 13.23 -16.84 5.92
C ASP A 107 14.66 -17.40 5.82
N ALA A 108 14.76 -18.73 5.78
CA ALA A 108 16.05 -19.42 5.79
C ALA A 108 16.92 -19.15 4.53
N VAL A 109 16.32 -18.69 3.43
CA VAL A 109 17.03 -18.36 2.19
C VAL A 109 17.25 -16.86 2.02
N GLY A 110 16.82 -16.05 3.00
CA GLY A 110 17.02 -14.60 3.01
C GLY A 110 15.91 -13.80 2.33
N GLU A 111 14.79 -14.44 1.97
CA GLU A 111 13.62 -13.77 1.40
C GLU A 111 12.77 -13.14 2.52
N PRO A 112 12.02 -12.04 2.23
CA PRO A 112 11.09 -11.45 3.20
C PRO A 112 10.09 -12.47 3.74
N GLY A 113 9.87 -12.45 5.07
CA GLY A 113 8.79 -13.22 5.68
C GLY A 113 7.41 -12.85 5.11
N ILE A 114 7.20 -11.55 4.87
CA ILE A 114 6.06 -10.98 4.17
C ILE A 114 6.52 -9.91 3.20
N ALA A 115 5.95 -9.89 1.99
CA ALA A 115 6.02 -8.77 1.07
C ALA A 115 4.61 -8.34 0.67
N VAL A 116 4.33 -7.03 0.69
CA VAL A 116 3.04 -6.45 0.31
C VAL A 116 3.28 -5.42 -0.79
N THR A 117 2.48 -5.49 -1.83
CA THR A 117 2.39 -4.46 -2.87
C THR A 117 0.99 -3.85 -2.86
N ALA A 118 0.90 -2.55 -3.08
CA ALA A 118 -0.35 -1.82 -3.11
C ALA A 118 -0.26 -0.67 -4.09
N ASP A 119 -1.36 -0.30 -4.73
CA ASP A 119 -1.45 0.98 -5.43
C ASP A 119 -2.05 2.04 -4.49
N TYR A 120 -2.47 3.20 -5.00
CA TYR A 120 -3.25 4.14 -4.18
C TYR A 120 -4.62 3.59 -3.78
N ARG A 121 -5.20 2.66 -4.53
CA ARG A 121 -6.56 2.16 -4.31
C ARG A 121 -6.60 1.07 -3.25
N ARG A 122 -5.66 0.13 -3.24
CA ARG A 122 -5.71 -1.07 -2.39
C ARG A 122 -4.40 -1.85 -2.43
N ILE A 123 -4.29 -2.83 -1.55
CA ILE A 123 -3.30 -3.90 -1.71
C ILE A 123 -3.63 -4.69 -2.98
N ASN A 124 -2.64 -4.87 -3.85
CA ASN A 124 -2.75 -5.62 -5.10
C ASN A 124 -1.90 -6.91 -5.09
N GLY A 125 -1.02 -7.07 -4.11
CA GLY A 125 -0.24 -8.29 -3.90
C GLY A 125 0.18 -8.47 -2.45
N VAL A 126 0.21 -9.72 -2.01
CA VAL A 126 0.75 -10.15 -0.73
C VAL A 126 1.42 -11.49 -0.94
N ASN A 127 2.64 -11.63 -0.43
CA ASN A 127 3.37 -12.87 -0.37
C ASN A 127 3.70 -13.15 1.09
N VAL A 128 3.41 -14.37 1.54
CA VAL A 128 3.79 -14.84 2.88
C VAL A 128 4.69 -16.06 2.75
N SER A 129 5.93 -15.95 3.21
CA SER A 129 6.86 -17.08 3.21
C SER A 129 6.36 -18.17 4.15
N SER A 130 5.95 -19.31 3.58
CA SER A 130 5.47 -20.47 4.35
C SER A 130 6.52 -21.02 5.32
N PRO A 131 7.82 -21.17 4.96
CA PRO A 131 8.86 -21.56 5.90
C PRO A 131 8.97 -20.62 7.11
N TRP A 132 8.92 -19.30 6.89
CA TRP A 132 8.96 -18.33 7.97
C TRP A 132 7.67 -18.37 8.81
N ALA A 133 6.50 -18.38 8.18
CA ALA A 133 5.21 -18.40 8.87
C ALA A 133 5.04 -19.64 9.78
N ALA A 134 5.60 -20.78 9.37
CA ALA A 134 5.62 -22.00 10.19
C ALA A 134 6.41 -21.82 11.50
N SER A 135 7.41 -20.92 11.52
CA SER A 135 8.29 -20.70 12.67
C SER A 135 7.76 -19.68 13.69
N VAL A 136 6.86 -18.78 13.29
CA VAL A 136 6.43 -17.64 14.12
C VAL A 136 4.96 -17.70 14.56
N GLY A 137 4.12 -18.47 13.85
CA GLY A 137 2.70 -18.62 14.16
C GLY A 137 1.81 -17.43 13.77
N ALA A 138 0.50 -17.65 13.84
CA ALA A 138 -0.54 -16.78 13.29
C ALA A 138 -0.49 -15.31 13.76
N GLY A 139 -0.26 -15.09 15.07
CA GLY A 139 -0.27 -13.73 15.63
C GLY A 139 0.85 -12.85 15.08
N VAL A 140 2.04 -13.43 14.86
CA VAL A 140 3.18 -12.71 14.30
C VAL A 140 2.95 -12.40 12.82
N VAL A 141 2.44 -13.37 12.05
CA VAL A 141 2.10 -13.16 10.63
C VAL A 141 1.09 -12.01 10.51
N ALA A 142 0.01 -12.03 11.29
CA ALA A 142 -1.00 -10.97 11.29
C ALA A 142 -0.42 -9.59 11.62
N SER A 143 0.41 -9.51 12.67
CA SER A 143 1.07 -8.26 13.08
C SER A 143 1.99 -7.71 11.99
N GLU A 144 2.73 -8.57 11.28
CA GLU A 144 3.63 -8.14 10.22
C GLU A 144 2.88 -7.67 8.96
N ILE A 145 1.72 -8.25 8.64
CA ILE A 145 0.86 -7.72 7.56
C ILE A 145 0.42 -6.29 7.88
N VAL A 146 -0.02 -6.04 9.11
CA VAL A 146 -0.41 -4.69 9.56
C VAL A 146 0.80 -3.74 9.55
N SER A 147 1.98 -4.22 9.95
CA SER A 147 3.23 -3.45 9.88
C SER A 147 3.56 -3.03 8.45
N CYS A 148 3.48 -3.95 7.48
CA CYS A 148 3.65 -3.63 6.05
C CYS A 148 2.60 -2.61 5.57
N ALA A 149 1.33 -2.77 5.96
CA ALA A 149 0.27 -1.81 5.64
C ALA A 149 0.56 -0.41 6.22
N ASN A 150 1.11 -0.32 7.44
CA ASN A 150 1.53 0.94 8.05
C ASN A 150 2.68 1.60 7.27
N ASN A 151 3.64 0.81 6.78
CA ASN A 151 4.73 1.33 5.94
C ASN A 151 4.20 1.90 4.62
N ILE A 152 3.26 1.21 3.98
CA ILE A 152 2.59 1.70 2.75
C ILE A 152 1.80 2.98 3.03
N ARG A 153 1.08 3.04 4.16
CA ARG A 153 0.37 4.26 4.58
C ARG A 153 1.33 5.44 4.74
N ALA A 154 2.46 5.23 5.41
CA ALA A 154 3.49 6.26 5.56
C ALA A 154 4.11 6.69 4.22
N GLN A 155 4.27 5.77 3.26
CA GLN A 155 4.70 6.11 1.89
C GLN A 155 3.66 7.01 1.20
N ARG A 156 2.38 6.61 1.21
CA ARG A 156 1.28 7.43 0.65
C ARG A 156 1.19 8.82 1.29
N ASP A 157 1.37 8.92 2.60
CA ASP A 157 1.28 10.20 3.32
C ASP A 157 2.44 11.14 2.99
N ARG A 158 3.66 10.61 2.78
CA ARG A 158 4.81 11.40 2.33
C ARG A 158 4.58 12.02 0.96
N GLU A 159 3.85 11.34 0.09
CA GLU A 159 3.49 11.86 -1.24
C GLU A 159 2.32 12.85 -1.21
N LYS A 160 1.38 12.68 -0.27
CA LYS A 160 0.26 13.63 -0.08
C LYS A 160 0.69 14.93 0.60
N SER A 161 1.68 14.88 1.50
CA SER A 161 2.14 16.05 2.24
C SER A 161 3.08 16.90 1.37
N VAL A 162 2.51 17.95 0.76
CA VAL A 162 3.31 19.05 0.20
C VAL A 162 2.84 20.38 0.77
N VAL A 163 3.49 20.79 1.86
CA VAL A 163 3.49 22.15 2.38
C VAL A 163 4.42 23.00 1.52
N GLY A 164 3.96 24.19 1.11
CA GLY A 164 4.82 25.23 0.53
C GLY A 164 4.45 25.73 -0.87
N THR A 165 3.41 25.21 -1.51
CA THR A 165 2.91 25.75 -2.80
C THR A 165 1.56 26.44 -2.68
N GLU A 166 0.96 26.53 -1.50
CA GLU A 166 -0.46 26.88 -1.28
C GLU A 166 -0.95 28.20 -1.92
N SER A 167 -0.05 29.12 -2.28
CA SER A 167 -0.38 30.40 -2.92
C SER A 167 -0.36 30.42 -4.46
N LEU A 168 0.10 29.35 -5.12
CA LEU A 168 0.30 29.34 -6.58
C LEU A 168 -0.91 28.77 -7.35
N GLY A 169 -1.21 29.30 -8.53
CA GLY A 169 -2.12 28.64 -9.48
C GLY A 169 -1.56 27.31 -9.98
N ASP A 170 -2.41 26.39 -10.42
CA ASP A 170 -1.95 25.11 -11.01
C ASP A 170 -1.10 25.33 -12.26
N ASP A 171 -1.42 26.35 -13.07
CA ASP A 171 -0.64 26.73 -14.27
C ASP A 171 0.76 27.25 -13.90
N GLU A 172 0.87 28.01 -12.81
CA GLU A 172 2.17 28.53 -12.33
C GLU A 172 3.06 27.39 -11.84
N LEU A 173 2.47 26.36 -11.22
CA LEU A 173 3.19 25.17 -10.80
C LEU A 173 3.73 24.37 -11.98
N GLU A 174 3.01 24.30 -13.09
CA GLU A 174 3.49 23.63 -14.31
C GLU A 174 4.66 24.36 -14.95
N VAL A 175 4.58 25.69 -15.02
CA VAL A 175 5.69 26.52 -15.52
C VAL A 175 6.92 26.32 -14.64
N MET A 176 6.74 26.30 -13.31
CA MET A 176 7.83 26.02 -12.37
C MET A 176 8.42 24.62 -12.57
N LEU A 177 7.57 23.61 -12.80
CA LEU A 177 8.01 22.24 -13.03
C LEU A 177 8.85 22.11 -14.30
N GLN A 178 8.40 22.72 -15.41
CA GLN A 178 9.14 22.72 -16.67
C GLN A 178 10.49 23.40 -16.53
N GLN A 179 10.55 24.56 -15.86
CA GLN A 179 11.81 25.25 -15.59
C GLN A 179 12.74 24.44 -14.69
N HIS A 180 12.19 23.76 -13.67
CA HIS A 180 12.96 22.92 -12.77
C HIS A 180 13.58 21.72 -13.47
N ALA A 181 12.78 20.99 -14.27
CA ALA A 181 13.27 19.89 -15.08
C ALA A 181 14.37 20.34 -16.06
N GLY A 182 14.21 21.51 -16.70
CA GLY A 182 15.24 22.10 -17.56
C GLY A 182 16.55 22.35 -16.83
N ARG A 183 16.50 22.96 -15.63
CA ARG A 183 17.70 23.20 -14.81
C ARG A 183 18.39 21.91 -14.35
N LEU A 184 17.63 20.88 -14.02
CA LEU A 184 18.18 19.58 -13.63
C LEU A 184 18.91 18.92 -14.80
N LEU A 185 18.34 18.99 -16.00
CA LEU A 185 18.94 18.45 -17.22
C LEU A 185 20.24 19.16 -17.60
N GLU A 186 20.29 20.50 -17.49
CA GLU A 186 21.48 21.31 -17.78
C GLU A 186 22.66 20.99 -16.86
N ARG A 187 22.39 20.58 -15.61
CA ARG A 187 23.42 20.25 -14.60
C ARG A 187 24.02 18.85 -14.73
N THR A 188 23.43 18.00 -15.57
CA THR A 188 23.88 16.62 -15.80
C THR A 188 24.81 16.52 -17.03
N ARG A 189 24.98 17.63 -17.78
CA ARG A 189 25.98 17.77 -18.86
C ARG A 189 27.29 18.34 -18.34
#